data_AF-A0AA35JC33-F1
#
_entry.id   AF-A0AA35JC33-F1
#
_cell.length_a   1.000
_cell.length_b   1.000
_cell.length_c   1.000
_cell.angle_alpha   90.00
_cell.angle_beta   90.00
_cell.angle_gamma   90.00
#
_symmetry.space_group_name_H-M   'P 1'
#
loop_
_entity.id
_entity.type
_entity.pdbx_description
1 polymer ?
#
loop_
_entity_poly.entity_id
_entity_poly.type
_entity_poly.pdbx_seq_one_letter_code
_entity_poly.pdbx_strand_id
1 'polypeptide(L)'
;MTREHQGITRDRRTQLENMLGQTFKKPCRTVVERVSGTTVFVRNKRTKSKSAMSPLAQRVVTQLSVISASRKQPKLLKLSREDLVKHQTIEKCWSIYQQQQRERRNTQLELQYKSMQGAMALLQELSPRLFEAANAPEKGKRFPMEMKVPTDFPPDTPWHYHFRK
;
A
#
# COMPACT_ATOMS: atom_id res chain seq x y z
N MET A 1 -7.63 -44.93 19.69
CA MET A 1 -7.27 -44.41 18.34
C MET A 1 -7.18 -42.90 18.42
N THR A 2 -6.01 -42.40 18.80
CA THR A 2 -5.69 -40.98 18.96
C THR A 2 -4.67 -40.62 17.90
N ARG A 3 -4.94 -39.58 17.09
CA ARG A 3 -4.00 -39.06 16.09
C ARG A 3 -3.83 -37.56 16.31
N GLU A 4 -2.65 -37.20 16.77
CA GLU A 4 -2.19 -35.84 16.99
C GLU A 4 -1.90 -35.14 15.65
N HIS A 5 -2.22 -33.85 15.57
CA HIS A 5 -1.78 -32.96 14.50
C HIS A 5 -0.71 -31.99 15.07
N GLN A 6 0.55 -32.19 14.65
CA GLN A 6 1.62 -31.18 14.66
C GLN A 6 1.85 -30.84 13.17
N GLY A 7 1.79 -29.58 12.72
CA GLY A 7 2.77 -28.52 12.96
C GLY A 7 3.67 -28.37 11.72
N ILE A 8 3.30 -27.52 10.75
CA ILE A 8 4.11 -27.24 9.55
C ILE A 8 4.32 -25.72 9.43
N THR A 9 5.51 -25.27 9.82
CA THR A 9 6.10 -23.97 9.49
C THR A 9 7.58 -24.19 9.19
N ARG A 10 8.16 -23.36 8.30
CA ARG A 10 9.47 -23.47 7.59
C ARG A 10 9.28 -24.22 6.26
N ASP A 11 9.65 -23.74 5.09
CA ASP A 11 10.87 -23.04 4.72
C ASP A 11 10.67 -22.49 3.27
N ARG A 12 10.78 -21.17 3.05
CA ARG A 12 10.75 -20.54 1.70
C ARG A 12 11.88 -19.52 1.56
N ARG A 13 13.06 -19.83 2.09
CA ARG A 13 14.21 -18.90 2.04
C ARG A 13 15.44 -19.43 1.30
N THR A 14 15.36 -20.63 0.71
CA THR A 14 16.50 -21.33 0.12
C THR A 14 16.24 -21.78 -1.32
N GLN A 15 15.74 -20.89 -2.18
CA GLN A 15 15.64 -21.15 -3.63
C GLN A 15 16.11 -19.99 -4.54
N LEU A 16 16.85 -19.00 -4.02
CA LEU A 16 17.37 -17.89 -4.84
C LEU A 16 18.87 -17.65 -4.63
N GLU A 17 19.68 -18.72 -4.61
CA GLU A 17 21.15 -18.62 -4.59
C GLU A 17 21.87 -19.30 -5.76
N ASN A 18 21.15 -19.86 -6.73
CA ASN A 18 21.78 -20.38 -7.95
C ASN A 18 21.38 -19.49 -9.12
N MET A 19 22.31 -18.66 -9.61
CA MET A 19 22.45 -18.16 -10.99
C MET A 19 23.60 -17.12 -11.03
N LEU A 20 24.83 -17.55 -10.74
CA LEU A 20 26.05 -16.82 -11.06
C LEU A 20 26.64 -17.39 -12.37
N GLY A 21 26.82 -16.52 -13.37
CA GLY A 21 27.68 -16.84 -14.51
C GLY A 21 27.30 -16.15 -15.80
N GLN A 22 27.56 -14.84 -15.94
CA GLN A 22 27.74 -14.23 -17.26
C GLN A 22 28.92 -13.25 -17.25
N THR A 23 29.79 -13.47 -18.23
CA THR A 23 31.08 -12.84 -18.46
C THR A 23 30.93 -11.42 -19.01
N PHE A 24 31.55 -10.44 -18.36
CA PHE A 24 31.50 -9.05 -18.81
C PHE A 24 32.66 -8.74 -19.77
N LYS A 25 32.30 -8.38 -21.01
CA LYS A 25 33.22 -7.97 -22.09
C LYS A 25 33.93 -6.65 -21.74
N LYS A 26 35.20 -6.54 -22.17
CA LYS A 26 36.05 -5.34 -22.01
C LYS A 26 35.49 -4.14 -22.79
N PRO A 27 35.41 -2.92 -22.23
CA PRO A 27 35.06 -1.72 -22.99
C PRO A 27 36.28 -1.14 -23.73
N CYS A 28 36.02 -0.70 -24.98
CA CYS A 28 36.95 0.04 -25.84
C CYS A 28 37.27 1.43 -25.27
N ARG A 29 38.52 1.85 -25.48
CA ARG A 29 39.07 3.15 -25.09
C ARG A 29 38.45 4.26 -25.94
N THR A 30 37.67 5.15 -25.32
CA THR A 30 37.17 6.39 -25.93
C THR A 30 38.14 7.53 -25.66
N VAL A 31 38.55 8.22 -26.73
CA VAL A 31 39.35 9.45 -26.67
C VAL A 31 38.41 10.60 -26.31
N VAL A 32 38.69 11.31 -25.22
CA VAL A 32 37.90 12.47 -24.78
C VAL A 32 38.53 13.74 -25.35
N GLU A 33 37.86 14.33 -26.33
CA GLU A 33 38.14 15.65 -26.87
C GLU A 33 37.60 16.72 -25.90
N ARG A 34 38.42 17.73 -25.58
CA ARG A 34 38.05 18.79 -24.62
C ARG A 34 37.29 19.90 -25.33
N VAL A 35 35.98 19.99 -25.08
CA VAL A 35 35.18 21.17 -25.44
C VAL A 35 35.03 22.06 -24.21
N SER A 36 35.50 23.30 -24.32
CA SER A 36 35.39 24.34 -23.29
C SER A 36 33.96 24.84 -23.20
N GLY A 37 33.21 24.38 -22.19
CA GLY A 37 31.84 24.79 -21.89
C GLY A 37 31.74 25.74 -20.69
N THR A 38 30.99 26.83 -20.87
CA THR A 38 30.59 27.83 -19.88
C THR A 38 30.10 27.21 -18.56
N THR A 39 30.70 27.59 -17.43
CA THR A 39 30.36 27.05 -16.11
C THR A 39 29.11 27.71 -15.55
N VAL A 40 27.98 26.99 -15.56
CA VAL A 40 26.78 27.37 -14.82
C VAL A 40 27.09 27.26 -13.32
N PHE A 41 27.04 28.38 -12.61
CA PHE A 41 27.32 28.45 -11.16
C PHE A 41 26.11 27.93 -10.37
N VAL A 42 26.00 26.60 -10.25
CA VAL A 42 25.05 25.98 -9.31
C VAL A 42 25.62 26.11 -7.90
N ARG A 43 24.84 26.70 -6.98
CA ARG A 43 25.19 26.88 -5.57
C ARG A 43 25.23 25.53 -4.84
N ASN A 44 26.21 24.69 -5.15
CA ASN A 44 26.48 23.47 -4.40
C ASN A 44 27.09 23.88 -3.05
N LYS A 45 26.41 23.53 -1.96
CA LYS A 45 26.99 23.61 -0.61
C LYS A 45 28.33 22.90 -0.65
N ARG A 46 29.40 23.63 -0.32
CA ARG A 46 30.79 23.15 -0.26
C ARG A 46 30.84 21.86 0.55
N THR A 47 30.84 20.71 -0.12
CA THR A 47 31.22 19.45 0.51
C THR A 47 32.66 19.64 0.94
N LYS A 48 32.97 19.34 2.21
CA LYS A 48 34.32 19.53 2.71
C LYS A 48 35.27 18.76 1.79
N SER A 49 36.29 19.43 1.24
CA SER A 49 37.27 18.87 0.31
C SER A 49 38.11 17.72 0.89
N LYS A 50 37.85 17.32 2.14
CA LYS A 50 38.52 16.23 2.88
C LYS A 50 37.56 15.08 3.24
N SER A 51 36.52 14.85 2.46
CA SER A 51 35.67 13.66 2.61
C SER A 51 36.29 12.47 1.89
N ALA A 52 36.54 11.37 2.61
CA ALA A 52 37.19 10.17 2.07
C ALA A 52 36.41 9.42 0.96
N MET A 53 35.21 9.91 0.57
CA MET A 53 34.32 9.23 -0.37
C MET A 53 33.90 10.15 -1.52
N SER A 54 33.58 9.55 -2.66
CA SER A 54 33.06 10.27 -3.82
C SER A 54 31.75 11.00 -3.49
N PRO A 55 31.43 12.14 -4.16
CA PRO A 55 30.19 12.88 -3.91
C PRO A 55 28.93 12.03 -4.15
N LEU A 56 28.97 11.07 -5.07
CA LEU A 56 27.88 10.12 -5.30
C LEU A 56 27.71 9.18 -4.09
N ALA A 57 28.80 8.61 -3.59
CA ALA A 57 28.77 7.77 -2.41
C ALA A 57 28.25 8.54 -1.18
N GLN A 58 28.60 9.83 -1.06
CA GLN A 58 28.04 10.69 -0.01
C GLN A 58 26.53 10.87 -0.13
N ARG A 59 25.99 11.05 -1.35
CA ARG A 59 24.53 11.13 -1.56
C ARG A 59 23.84 9.84 -1.14
N VAL A 60 24.39 8.69 -1.52
CA VAL A 60 23.88 7.37 -1.10
C VAL A 60 23.92 7.26 0.42
N VAL A 61 25.04 7.63 1.06
CA VAL A 61 25.16 7.63 2.52
C VAL A 61 24.16 8.58 3.18
N THR A 62 23.86 9.73 2.58
CA THR A 62 22.81 10.62 3.09
C THR A 62 21.42 10.03 2.92
N GLN A 63 21.11 9.38 1.80
CA GLN A 63 19.83 8.68 1.59
C GLN A 63 19.67 7.53 2.58
N LEU A 64 20.71 6.71 2.76
CA LEU A 64 20.77 5.68 3.78
C LEU A 64 20.65 6.27 5.18
N SER A 65 21.28 7.42 5.42
CA SER A 65 21.15 8.12 6.69
C SER A 65 19.71 8.54 6.92
N VAL A 66 19.00 9.10 5.93
CA VAL A 66 17.59 9.50 6.02
C VAL A 66 16.72 8.33 6.47
N ILE A 67 16.94 7.14 5.91
CA ILE A 67 16.21 5.92 6.28
C ILE A 67 16.66 5.41 7.67
N SER A 68 17.93 5.61 8.05
CA SER A 68 18.46 5.11 9.32
C SER A 68 17.89 5.81 10.56
N ALA A 69 17.51 5.03 11.57
CA ALA A 69 16.99 5.51 12.86
C ALA A 69 18.07 5.99 13.84
N SER A 70 19.36 5.74 13.53
CA SER A 70 20.50 5.78 14.46
C SER A 70 20.66 7.07 15.29
N ARG A 71 20.19 8.22 14.78
CA ARG A 71 20.17 9.51 15.51
C ARG A 71 18.91 10.34 15.28
N LYS A 72 17.85 9.71 14.77
CA LYS A 72 16.59 10.40 14.40
C LYS A 72 15.43 10.04 15.31
N GLN A 73 15.49 8.90 15.97
CA GLN A 73 14.45 8.51 16.93
C GLN A 73 14.60 9.32 18.23
N PRO A 74 13.51 9.90 18.76
CA PRO A 74 13.53 10.51 20.08
C PRO A 74 13.65 9.46 21.17
N LYS A 75 13.84 9.92 22.42
CA LYS A 75 13.76 9.03 23.58
C LYS A 75 12.34 8.43 23.69
N LEU A 76 12.25 7.20 24.18
CA LEU A 76 10.96 6.54 24.39
C LEU A 76 10.10 7.34 25.38
N LEU A 77 8.82 7.45 25.06
CA LEU A 77 7.83 8.10 25.92
C LEU A 77 7.65 7.29 27.21
N LYS A 78 7.86 7.93 28.35
CA LYS A 78 7.59 7.36 29.68
C LYS A 78 6.32 7.98 30.21
N LEU A 79 5.34 7.15 30.55
CA LEU A 79 4.07 7.57 31.12
C LEU A 79 4.04 7.26 32.62
N SER A 80 3.28 8.06 33.38
CA SER A 80 2.88 7.71 34.74
C SER A 80 2.01 6.45 34.72
N ARG A 81 1.85 5.79 35.88
CA ARG A 81 0.98 4.61 35.96
C ARG A 81 -0.46 4.96 35.59
N GLU A 82 -0.92 6.11 36.04
CA GLU A 82 -2.29 6.60 35.82
C GLU A 82 -2.51 6.92 34.34
N ASP A 83 -1.56 7.57 33.67
CA ASP A 83 -1.69 7.88 32.25
C ASP A 83 -1.56 6.63 31.38
N LEU A 84 -0.76 5.64 31.79
CA LEU A 84 -0.72 4.34 31.13
C LEU A 84 -2.07 3.64 31.19
N VAL A 85 -2.74 3.65 32.35
CA VAL A 85 -4.08 3.08 32.50
C VAL A 85 -5.08 3.83 31.62
N LYS A 86 -5.07 5.17 31.60
CA LYS A 86 -5.94 5.96 30.71
C LYS A 86 -5.71 5.62 29.23
N HIS A 87 -4.45 5.52 28.81
CA HIS A 87 -4.10 5.15 27.44
C HIS A 87 -4.66 3.77 27.08
N GLN A 88 -4.47 2.76 27.95
CA GLN A 88 -5.01 1.42 27.76
C GLN A 88 -6.53 1.41 27.67
N THR A 89 -7.21 2.22 28.48
CA THR A 89 -8.68 2.35 28.44
C THR A 89 -9.15 2.97 27.12
N ILE A 90 -8.48 4.02 26.63
CA ILE A 90 -8.79 4.67 25.34
C ILE A 90 -8.63 3.66 24.20
N GLU A 91 -7.49 2.94 24.15
CA GLU A 91 -7.23 1.93 23.12
C GLU A 91 -8.23 0.77 23.17
N LYS A 92 -8.60 0.33 24.37
CA LYS A 92 -9.62 -0.72 24.52
C LYS A 92 -11.00 -0.24 24.06
N CYS A 93 -11.38 0.99 24.42
CA CYS A 93 -12.63 1.60 23.98
C CYS A 93 -12.69 1.72 22.45
N TRP A 94 -11.60 2.20 21.83
CA TRP A 94 -11.45 2.29 20.38
C TRP A 94 -11.56 0.93 19.69
N SER A 95 -10.91 -0.10 20.26
CA SER A 95 -10.98 -1.48 19.78
C SER A 95 -12.41 -2.03 19.80
N ILE A 96 -13.13 -1.81 20.90
CA ILE A 96 -14.54 -2.21 21.03
C ILE A 96 -15.40 -1.46 20.01
N TYR A 97 -15.21 -0.14 19.88
CA TYR A 97 -15.93 0.67 18.91
C TYR A 97 -15.73 0.14 17.47
N GLN A 98 -14.51 -0.17 17.08
CA GLN A 98 -14.20 -0.70 15.75
C GLN A 98 -14.80 -2.09 15.52
N GLN A 99 -14.86 -2.92 16.55
CA GLN A 99 -15.57 -4.20 16.50
C GLN A 99 -17.06 -3.97 16.23
N GLN A 100 -17.72 -3.09 16.99
CA GLN A 100 -19.13 -2.75 16.77
C GLN A 100 -19.37 -2.19 15.36
N GLN A 101 -18.50 -1.31 14.87
CA GLN A 101 -18.61 -0.77 13.50
C GLN A 101 -18.44 -1.87 12.43
N ARG A 102 -17.59 -2.87 12.67
CA ARG A 102 -17.44 -4.03 11.78
C ARG A 102 -18.67 -4.91 11.80
N GLU A 103 -19.20 -5.21 12.98
CA GLU A 103 -20.42 -6.00 13.16
C GLU A 103 -21.59 -5.31 12.46
N ARG A 104 -21.78 -4.00 12.64
CA ARG A 104 -22.81 -3.21 11.94
C ARG A 104 -22.70 -3.34 10.41
N ARG A 105 -21.50 -3.18 9.85
CA ARG A 105 -21.28 -3.36 8.40
C ARG A 105 -21.57 -4.79 7.96
N ASN A 106 -21.17 -5.79 8.75
CA ASN A 106 -21.39 -7.19 8.41
C ASN A 106 -22.88 -7.57 8.44
N THR A 107 -23.62 -7.12 9.46
CA THR A 107 -25.07 -7.29 9.54
C THR A 107 -25.75 -6.62 8.34
N GLN A 108 -25.31 -5.42 7.95
CA GLN A 108 -25.86 -4.76 6.76
C GLN A 108 -25.60 -5.57 5.48
N LEU A 109 -24.39 -6.11 5.29
CA LEU A 109 -24.07 -6.98 4.15
C LEU A 109 -24.90 -8.27 4.16
N GLU A 110 -25.13 -8.86 5.33
CA GLU A 110 -25.98 -10.04 5.51
C GLU A 110 -27.44 -9.75 5.13
N LEU A 111 -27.97 -8.60 5.57
CA LEU A 111 -29.33 -8.17 5.22
C LEU A 111 -29.47 -7.92 3.71
N GLN A 112 -28.49 -7.27 3.08
CA GLN A 112 -28.46 -7.08 1.63
C GLN A 112 -28.44 -8.42 0.88
N TYR A 113 -27.64 -9.37 1.35
CA TYR A 113 -27.57 -10.71 0.78
C TYR A 113 -28.90 -11.45 0.89
N LYS A 114 -29.52 -11.48 2.08
CA LYS A 114 -30.84 -12.10 2.30
C LYS A 114 -31.92 -11.47 1.43
N SER A 115 -31.92 -10.13 1.32
CA SER A 115 -32.84 -9.40 0.46
C SER A 115 -32.66 -9.78 -1.02
N MET A 116 -31.41 -9.85 -1.50
CA MET A 116 -31.10 -10.27 -2.87
C MET A 116 -31.53 -11.72 -3.14
N GLN A 117 -31.31 -12.65 -2.20
CA GLN A 117 -31.77 -14.03 -2.31
C GLN A 117 -33.30 -14.12 -2.42
N GLY A 118 -34.03 -13.40 -1.56
CA GLY A 118 -35.50 -13.36 -1.62
C GLY A 118 -36.01 -12.80 -2.95
N ALA A 119 -35.41 -11.72 -3.45
CA ALA A 119 -35.75 -11.15 -4.75
C ALA A 119 -35.49 -12.12 -5.91
N MET A 120 -34.37 -12.86 -5.88
CA MET A 120 -34.05 -13.85 -6.91
C MET A 120 -34.98 -15.07 -6.89
N ALA A 121 -35.37 -15.55 -5.70
CA ALA A 121 -36.35 -16.62 -5.56
C ALA A 121 -37.72 -16.21 -6.15
N LEU A 122 -38.17 -14.99 -5.86
CA LEU A 122 -39.41 -14.43 -6.41
C LEU A 122 -39.31 -14.26 -7.94
N LEU A 123 -38.18 -13.78 -8.46
CA LEU A 123 -37.98 -13.62 -9.90
C LEU A 123 -38.01 -14.96 -10.63
N GLN A 124 -37.46 -16.01 -10.03
CA GLN A 124 -37.47 -17.36 -10.57
C GLN A 124 -38.91 -17.93 -10.68
N GLU A 125 -39.75 -17.66 -9.68
CA GLU A 125 -41.17 -18.07 -9.67
C GLU A 125 -41.98 -17.33 -10.74
N LEU A 126 -41.79 -16.01 -10.87
CA LEU A 126 -42.57 -15.20 -11.80
C LEU A 126 -42.11 -15.30 -13.26
N SER A 127 -40.79 -15.27 -13.51
CA SER A 127 -40.25 -15.25 -14.86
C SER A 127 -38.86 -15.91 -14.95
N PRO A 128 -38.80 -17.20 -15.31
CA PRO A 128 -37.54 -17.94 -15.43
C PRO A 128 -36.55 -17.32 -16.42
N ARG A 129 -37.04 -16.70 -17.50
CA ARG A 129 -36.21 -16.05 -18.52
C ARG A 129 -35.45 -14.84 -17.97
N LEU A 130 -36.11 -14.01 -17.16
CA LEU A 130 -35.47 -12.85 -16.53
C LEU A 130 -34.49 -13.28 -15.44
N PHE A 131 -34.83 -14.34 -14.71
CA PHE A 131 -33.93 -14.95 -13.72
C PHE A 131 -32.62 -15.44 -14.36
N GLU A 132 -32.70 -16.15 -15.49
CA GLU A 132 -31.51 -16.61 -16.23
C GLU A 132 -30.64 -15.42 -16.67
N ALA A 133 -31.25 -14.36 -17.22
CA ALA A 133 -30.54 -13.17 -17.64
C ALA A 133 -29.87 -12.43 -16.46
N ALA A 134 -30.53 -12.37 -15.30
CA ALA A 134 -30.01 -11.73 -14.10
C ALA A 134 -28.87 -12.52 -13.44
N ASN A 135 -28.90 -13.86 -13.52
CA ASN A 135 -27.87 -14.74 -12.95
C ASN A 135 -26.66 -14.94 -13.89
N ALA A 136 -26.58 -14.18 -14.99
CA ALA A 136 -25.44 -14.23 -15.89
C ALA A 136 -24.13 -13.81 -15.19
N PRO A 137 -23.01 -14.52 -15.38
CA PRO A 137 -21.77 -14.24 -14.68
C PRO A 137 -21.19 -12.89 -15.11
N GLU A 138 -20.94 -12.01 -14.15
CA GLU A 138 -20.40 -10.66 -14.36
C GLU A 138 -18.87 -10.64 -14.55
N LYS A 139 -18.33 -11.61 -15.28
CA LYS A 139 -16.88 -11.75 -15.46
C LYS A 139 -16.32 -10.57 -16.25
N GLY A 140 -15.44 -9.81 -15.61
CA GLY A 140 -14.78 -8.65 -16.22
C GLY A 140 -15.52 -7.32 -16.00
N LYS A 141 -16.61 -7.28 -15.24
CA LYS A 141 -17.17 -6.01 -14.79
C LYS A 141 -16.15 -5.26 -13.92
N ARG A 142 -15.99 -3.98 -14.19
CA ARG A 142 -15.12 -3.06 -13.45
C ARG A 142 -15.96 -1.88 -12.99
N PHE A 143 -15.56 -1.30 -11.86
CA PHE A 143 -16.10 -0.02 -11.44
C PHE A 143 -15.72 1.07 -12.46
N PRO A 144 -16.65 1.98 -12.80
CA PRO A 144 -16.36 3.09 -13.70
C PRO A 144 -15.36 4.05 -13.05
N MET A 145 -14.45 4.61 -13.86
CA MET A 145 -13.42 5.54 -13.37
C MET A 145 -14.00 6.84 -12.79
N GLU A 146 -15.19 7.24 -13.25
CA GLU A 146 -15.90 8.42 -12.75
C GLU A 146 -16.37 8.26 -11.29
N MET A 147 -16.51 7.02 -10.78
CA MET A 147 -16.82 6.77 -9.38
C MET A 147 -15.55 6.94 -8.53
N LYS A 148 -15.27 8.19 -8.17
CA LYS A 148 -14.07 8.58 -7.40
C LYS A 148 -14.19 8.22 -5.93
N VAL A 149 -13.03 8.07 -5.28
CA VAL A 149 -12.92 7.95 -3.82
C VAL A 149 -13.28 9.30 -3.19
N PRO A 150 -14.06 9.33 -2.09
CA PRO A 150 -14.39 10.56 -1.38
C PRO A 150 -13.14 11.34 -0.96
N THR A 151 -13.20 12.67 -1.09
CA THR A 151 -12.15 13.61 -0.70
C THR A 151 -12.59 14.39 0.55
N ASP A 152 -11.62 14.96 1.27
CA ASP A 152 -11.90 15.70 2.52
C ASP A 152 -12.65 17.02 2.27
N PHE A 153 -12.30 17.70 1.18
CA PHE A 153 -12.96 18.93 0.71
C PHE A 153 -13.50 18.75 -0.71
N PRO A 154 -14.68 19.30 -1.02
CA PRO A 154 -15.26 19.18 -2.35
C PRO A 154 -14.44 19.96 -3.40
N PRO A 155 -14.51 19.57 -4.68
CA PRO A 155 -13.95 20.34 -5.79
C PRO A 155 -14.81 21.58 -6.12
N ASP A 156 -14.28 22.50 -6.93
CA ASP A 156 -14.98 23.72 -7.38
C ASP A 156 -16.34 23.42 -8.04
N THR A 157 -16.41 22.33 -8.81
CA THR A 157 -17.65 21.80 -9.39
C THR A 157 -17.98 20.46 -8.73
N PRO A 158 -18.88 20.41 -7.73
CA PRO A 158 -19.19 19.17 -7.00
C PRO A 158 -19.80 18.07 -7.86
N TRP A 159 -20.54 18.46 -8.91
CA TRP A 159 -21.25 17.53 -9.77
C TRP A 159 -21.24 17.99 -11.22
N HIS A 160 -21.01 17.05 -12.15
CA HIS A 160 -21.05 17.32 -13.59
C HIS A 160 -22.39 16.86 -14.17
N TYR A 161 -23.25 17.81 -14.53
CA TYR A 161 -24.56 17.53 -15.13
C TYR A 161 -24.47 17.08 -16.59
N HIS A 162 -23.45 17.53 -17.31
CA HIS A 162 -23.26 17.22 -18.73
C HIS A 162 -22.25 16.09 -18.89
N PHE A 163 -22.71 14.92 -19.36
CA PHE A 163 -21.88 13.77 -19.68
C PHE A 163 -22.19 13.27 -21.10
N ARG A 164 -21.23 12.60 -21.72
CA ARG A 164 -21.44 11.92 -23.01
C ARG A 164 -22.14 10.59 -22.75
N LYS A 165 -23.21 10.34 -23.50
CA LYS A 165 -23.95 9.07 -23.46
C LYS A 165 -23.18 7.96 -24.14
#